data_AF-M8AJ28-F1
#
_entry.id   AF-M8AJ28-F1
#
_cell.length_a   1.000
_cell.length_b   1.000
_cell.length_c   1.000
_cell.angle_alpha   90.00
_cell.angle_beta   90.00
_cell.angle_gamma   90.00
#
_symmetry.space_group_name_H-M   'P 1'
#
loop_
_entity.id
_entity.type
_entity.pdbx_description
1 polymer ?
#
loop_
_entity_poly.entity_id
_entity_poly.type
_entity_poly.pdbx_seq_one_letter_code
_entity_poly.pdbx_strand_id
1 'polypeptide(L)'
;MAPSIAPPSSPSCLRGKLFPRFTGTNSQPMNSVLRCDISVSPTLASNSLRRTSSVHLANNNRIKSFHVCHAGVDPSERIVVNGQASPSKTVQADAAALGTISADMAPVVDGFSADDDELDLDLPTEGFSSIPEAIEDIRQGKYVIVVDDEDRENEGDLIMAASTVTPEAMAFIVRHGTGIVCVSMKEDDLERLQLPLMVVAKENEEKLRTAFTVSVDAKEGTTTGVSAKDRANTVLALASPYSKPEDFNRPGHIFPLKYREGGVLKRAGHTEASVDLAMLAGLPPAAVLCEIVDDDDGSMALLPKLKEFAERENLKIVSIADLIRYRRKRDRLVERLCVTPLQLQWGSFESYCYRSLIDGMEHIAMIKGDVGDGQDILVRVHSECLTGDIFGSARCDCGGQLALAMTMIEKAGRGVVVYLRGHEGRGIGLGHKLRAYNLQDAGRDTVEANEDLGLPADSREYGIGAQILRDLGVRTMRLMTNNPAKYTGLKGYGLSVLGRVPLLTPITNENRRYMETKRLKMGHIYEDPPNGHTSGMSDEEQYQEDSGSEQDQTLEPQ
;
A
#
# COMPACT_ATOMS: atom_id res chain seq x y z
N MET A 1 33.92 51.94 -5.93
CA MET A 1 35.17 51.28 -6.37
C MET A 1 35.14 49.85 -5.84
N ALA A 2 35.01 48.85 -6.72
CA ALA A 2 35.31 47.46 -6.41
C ALA A 2 36.84 47.25 -6.52
N PRO A 3 37.44 46.28 -5.80
CA PRO A 3 37.52 44.86 -6.21
C PRO A 3 37.33 43.89 -5.01
N SER A 4 36.85 42.63 -5.10
CA SER A 4 37.10 41.46 -5.96
C SER A 4 38.38 40.66 -5.65
N ILE A 5 38.13 39.45 -5.12
CA ILE A 5 38.80 38.12 -5.29
C ILE A 5 39.45 37.49 -4.03
N ALA A 6 38.94 36.29 -3.74
CA ALA A 6 39.19 35.36 -2.63
C ALA A 6 40.27 34.29 -2.98
N PRO A 7 40.40 33.15 -2.24
CA PRO A 7 41.27 32.93 -1.06
C PRO A 7 42.33 31.81 -1.30
N PRO A 8 43.20 31.46 -0.31
CA PRO A 8 44.29 30.49 -0.52
C PRO A 8 43.90 29.05 -0.18
N SER A 9 44.55 28.10 -0.86
CA SER A 9 44.50 26.66 -0.62
C SER A 9 45.78 26.15 0.06
N SER A 10 45.62 25.19 0.98
CA SER A 10 46.67 24.30 1.50
C SER A 10 45.99 23.11 2.21
N PRO A 11 46.67 22.01 2.60
CA PRO A 11 47.76 21.29 1.95
C PRO A 11 47.56 19.75 1.98
N SER A 12 48.59 19.06 1.51
CA SER A 12 48.86 17.61 1.50
C SER A 12 49.12 16.93 2.86
N CYS A 13 48.83 15.62 2.88
CA CYS A 13 49.63 14.50 3.44
C CYS A 13 49.59 14.05 4.93
N LEU A 14 49.41 12.72 5.07
CA LEU A 14 50.09 11.74 5.96
C LEU A 14 49.50 11.29 7.33
N ARG A 15 49.22 9.96 7.37
CA ARG A 15 49.56 8.91 8.38
C ARG A 15 49.32 9.12 9.89
N GLY A 16 48.31 8.39 10.41
CA GLY A 16 48.41 7.25 11.37
C GLY A 16 48.78 7.47 12.85
N LYS A 17 47.98 6.89 13.78
CA LYS A 17 48.36 5.85 14.80
C LYS A 17 47.35 5.69 15.96
N LEU A 18 47.10 4.42 16.30
CA LEU A 18 46.88 3.73 17.61
C LEU A 18 45.86 4.21 18.69
N PHE A 19 44.90 3.29 18.97
CA PHE A 19 44.28 2.79 20.22
C PHE A 19 44.59 3.38 21.62
N PRO A 20 43.63 3.27 22.58
CA PRO A 20 43.64 2.15 23.54
C PRO A 20 42.28 1.47 23.86
N ARG A 21 42.39 0.26 24.43
CA ARG A 21 41.36 -0.70 24.89
C ARG A 21 40.62 -0.27 26.16
N PHE A 22 39.37 -0.73 26.32
CA PHE A 22 38.76 -1.11 27.61
C PHE A 22 38.00 -2.44 27.47
N THR A 23 37.95 -3.19 28.56
CA THR A 23 37.68 -4.64 28.68
C THR A 23 36.33 -4.99 29.31
N GLY A 24 35.73 -6.10 28.87
CA GLY A 24 34.78 -6.98 29.61
C GLY A 24 33.31 -6.87 29.19
N THR A 25 32.47 -7.91 29.05
CA THR A 25 32.59 -9.39 29.11
C THR A 25 31.29 -9.99 28.51
N ASN A 26 31.41 -11.13 27.80
CA ASN A 26 30.41 -12.17 27.49
C ASN A 26 29.09 -11.82 26.75
N SER A 27 29.12 -12.01 25.43
CA SER A 27 28.20 -12.91 24.71
C SER A 27 28.77 -13.25 23.32
N GLN A 28 28.82 -14.54 22.96
CA GLN A 28 29.40 -15.04 21.71
C GLN A 28 28.54 -14.68 20.48
N PRO A 29 29.15 -14.36 19.32
CA PRO A 29 28.55 -14.64 18.02
C PRO A 29 29.29 -15.77 17.31
N MET A 30 28.54 -16.77 16.83
CA MET A 30 29.02 -17.81 15.91
C MET A 30 29.39 -17.19 14.56
N ASN A 31 30.69 -17.14 14.24
CA ASN A 31 31.18 -16.83 12.89
C ASN A 31 31.57 -18.14 12.18
N SER A 32 30.85 -18.49 11.12
CA SER A 32 31.37 -19.44 10.12
C SER A 32 32.27 -18.66 9.16
N VAL A 33 33.55 -19.03 9.09
CA VAL A 33 34.55 -18.39 8.21
C VAL A 33 34.77 -19.29 7.00
N LEU A 34 34.38 -18.82 5.81
CA LEU A 34 34.80 -19.39 4.53
C LEU A 34 36.25 -18.93 4.26
N ARG A 35 37.19 -19.86 4.16
CA ARG A 35 38.53 -19.62 3.61
C ARG A 35 38.67 -20.31 2.26
N CYS A 36 39.16 -19.58 1.26
CA CYS A 36 39.47 -20.11 -0.06
C CYS A 36 40.97 -19.88 -0.28
N ASP A 37 41.76 -20.95 -0.24
CA ASP A 37 43.19 -20.91 -0.57
C ASP A 37 43.37 -21.36 -2.03
N ILE A 38 43.93 -20.47 -2.86
CA ILE A 38 44.24 -20.76 -4.26
C ILE A 38 45.74 -21.02 -4.34
N SER A 39 46.13 -22.27 -4.59
CA SER A 39 47.52 -22.64 -4.90
C SER A 39 47.65 -23.00 -6.37
N VAL A 40 48.58 -22.36 -7.09
CA VAL A 40 48.92 -22.69 -8.48
C VAL A 40 50.31 -23.31 -8.50
N SER A 41 50.40 -24.58 -8.94
CA SER A 41 51.66 -25.30 -9.13
C SER A 41 51.99 -25.38 -10.63
N PRO A 42 53.19 -25.05 -11.10
CA PRO A 42 53.55 -25.20 -12.50
C PRO A 42 54.26 -26.56 -12.72
N THR A 43 53.70 -27.42 -13.57
CA THR A 43 54.45 -28.53 -14.18
C THR A 43 54.33 -28.48 -15.70
N LEU A 44 55.49 -28.61 -16.35
CA LEU A 44 55.72 -28.55 -17.78
C LEU A 44 55.21 -29.81 -18.51
N ALA A 45 54.84 -29.60 -19.78
CA ALA A 45 54.55 -30.56 -20.86
C ALA A 45 53.13 -31.16 -20.94
N SER A 46 52.20 -30.40 -21.52
CA SER A 46 51.25 -30.78 -22.60
C SER A 46 50.06 -29.80 -22.61
N ASN A 47 49.60 -29.41 -23.80
CA ASN A 47 48.56 -28.39 -24.00
C ASN A 47 47.18 -28.84 -23.49
N SER A 48 46.91 -28.67 -22.19
CA SER A 48 45.58 -28.34 -21.66
C SER A 48 45.73 -27.82 -20.22
N LEU A 49 45.45 -26.53 -19.99
CA LEU A 49 45.42 -25.96 -18.65
C LEU A 49 44.16 -26.45 -17.92
N ARG A 50 44.26 -27.54 -17.16
CA ARG A 50 43.22 -27.92 -16.19
C ARG A 50 43.39 -27.09 -14.93
N ARG A 51 42.44 -26.19 -14.66
CA ARG A 51 42.31 -25.56 -13.34
C ARG A 51 41.51 -26.50 -12.44
N THR A 52 42.16 -27.00 -11.41
CA THR A 52 41.54 -27.72 -10.29
C THR A 52 41.45 -26.79 -9.10
N SER A 53 40.22 -26.52 -8.63
CA SER A 53 39.98 -25.81 -7.38
C SER A 53 39.35 -26.79 -6.39
N SER A 54 39.94 -26.90 -5.20
CA SER A 54 39.40 -27.70 -4.08
C SER A 54 38.70 -26.78 -3.08
N VAL A 55 37.43 -27.07 -2.78
CA VAL A 55 36.65 -26.35 -1.77
C VAL A 55 36.44 -27.26 -0.57
N HIS A 56 36.83 -26.77 0.62
CA HIS A 56 36.62 -27.46 1.89
C HIS A 56 35.50 -26.77 2.67
N LEU A 57 34.44 -27.54 2.98
CA LEU A 57 33.39 -27.12 3.91
C LEU A 57 33.60 -27.85 5.23
N ALA A 58 33.85 -27.08 6.29
CA ALA A 58 33.95 -27.57 7.65
C ALA A 58 32.70 -27.16 8.44
N ASN A 59 31.95 -28.13 8.95
CA ASN A 59 31.00 -27.90 10.03
C ASN A 59 31.06 -29.06 11.03
N ASN A 60 30.94 -28.72 12.33
CA ASN A 60 31.15 -29.54 13.53
C ASN A 60 31.25 -31.07 13.29
N ASN A 61 32.49 -31.53 13.11
CA ASN A 61 32.96 -32.93 13.00
C ASN A 61 32.84 -33.70 11.67
N ARG A 62 32.64 -33.06 10.50
CA ARG A 62 32.95 -33.71 9.21
C ARG A 62 33.60 -32.77 8.19
N ILE A 63 34.72 -33.20 7.61
CA ILE A 63 35.36 -32.55 6.45
C ILE A 63 34.87 -33.26 5.18
N LYS A 64 34.27 -32.52 4.25
CA LYS A 64 34.01 -33.02 2.88
C LYS A 64 34.83 -32.21 1.88
N SER A 65 35.53 -32.93 1.00
CA SER A 65 36.36 -32.36 -0.06
C SER A 65 35.67 -32.53 -1.41
N PHE A 66 35.61 -31.46 -2.20
CA PHE A 66 35.06 -31.49 -3.55
C PHE A 66 36.11 -31.05 -4.56
N HIS A 67 36.24 -31.78 -5.66
CA HIS A 67 37.12 -31.44 -6.78
C HIS A 67 36.28 -30.93 -7.95
N VAL A 68 36.56 -29.71 -8.41
CA VAL A 68 35.91 -29.12 -9.59
C VAL A 68 36.96 -28.90 -10.67
N CYS A 69 36.72 -29.45 -11.86
CA CYS A 69 37.53 -29.26 -13.06
C CYS A 69 36.68 -28.51 -14.11
N HIS A 70 37.28 -27.53 -14.80
CA HIS A 70 36.74 -26.98 -16.04
C HIS A 70 37.56 -27.48 -17.23
N ALA A 71 36.88 -28.05 -18.24
CA ALA A 71 37.41 -28.20 -19.59
C ALA A 71 36.82 -27.06 -20.45
N GLY A 72 37.61 -26.45 -21.33
CA GLY A 72 37.26 -25.19 -21.99
C GLY A 72 36.38 -25.30 -23.24
N VAL A 73 35.73 -24.17 -23.53
CA VAL A 73 35.23 -23.61 -24.82
C VAL A 73 34.24 -24.46 -25.64
N ASP A 74 33.05 -24.74 -25.10
CA ASP A 74 31.81 -25.00 -25.87
C ASP A 74 30.58 -24.72 -24.96
N PRO A 75 29.50 -24.01 -25.40
CA PRO A 75 28.39 -23.65 -24.51
C PRO A 75 27.45 -24.81 -24.11
N SER A 76 27.78 -26.06 -24.47
CA SER A 76 26.92 -27.22 -24.27
C SER A 76 27.44 -28.27 -23.27
N GLU A 77 28.56 -28.02 -22.56
CA GLU A 77 29.14 -29.03 -21.66
C GLU A 77 28.81 -28.87 -20.17
N ARG A 78 28.64 -30.04 -19.53
CA ARG A 78 28.04 -30.26 -18.20
C ARG A 78 29.05 -30.08 -17.05
N ILE A 79 28.59 -29.51 -15.93
CA ILE A 79 29.34 -29.53 -14.66
C ILE A 79 29.20 -30.91 -14.01
N VAL A 80 30.31 -31.60 -13.79
CA VAL A 80 30.34 -32.91 -13.10
C VAL A 80 30.79 -32.71 -11.65
N VAL A 81 29.94 -33.05 -10.69
CA VAL A 81 30.26 -33.12 -9.26
C VAL A 81 30.19 -34.58 -8.82
N ASN A 82 31.30 -35.13 -8.33
CA ASN A 82 31.40 -36.50 -7.80
C ASN A 82 30.83 -37.61 -8.72
N GLY A 83 31.15 -37.56 -10.02
CA GLY A 83 31.03 -38.72 -10.92
C GLY A 83 29.62 -39.15 -11.33
N GLN A 84 28.57 -38.38 -11.06
CA GLN A 84 27.22 -38.66 -11.58
C GLN A 84 26.66 -37.48 -12.40
N ALA A 85 26.31 -37.76 -13.65
CA ALA A 85 25.62 -36.84 -14.53
C ALA A 85 24.10 -37.07 -14.44
N SER A 86 23.34 -36.06 -14.02
CA SER A 86 21.88 -36.07 -14.09
C SER A 86 21.41 -35.76 -15.53
N PRO A 87 20.37 -36.42 -16.07
CA PRO A 87 19.89 -36.12 -17.40
C PRO A 87 19.19 -34.75 -17.43
N SER A 88 19.53 -33.91 -18.41
CA SER A 88 18.80 -32.67 -18.65
C SER A 88 17.40 -33.02 -19.17
N LYS A 89 16.36 -32.72 -18.40
CA LYS A 89 15.08 -32.37 -19.01
C LYS A 89 15.30 -31.03 -19.69
N THR A 90 15.61 -31.07 -20.98
CA THR A 90 15.53 -29.91 -21.85
C THR A 90 14.07 -29.49 -21.85
N VAL A 91 13.70 -28.51 -21.03
CA VAL A 91 12.48 -27.75 -21.25
C VAL A 91 12.81 -26.89 -22.47
N GLN A 92 12.51 -27.42 -23.66
CA GLN A 92 12.22 -26.56 -24.79
C GLN A 92 11.05 -25.70 -24.33
N ALA A 93 11.35 -24.45 -23.95
CA ALA A 93 10.34 -23.42 -23.93
C ALA A 93 9.89 -23.29 -25.38
N ASP A 94 8.80 -23.97 -25.71
CA ASP A 94 8.27 -24.01 -27.06
C ASP A 94 8.08 -22.59 -27.57
N ALA A 95 8.76 -22.30 -28.68
CA ALA A 95 8.52 -21.16 -29.55
C ALA A 95 7.06 -21.08 -30.05
N ALA A 96 6.20 -22.03 -29.68
CA ALA A 96 4.76 -22.03 -29.94
C ALA A 96 3.97 -21.02 -29.08
N ALA A 97 4.48 -20.56 -27.93
CA ALA A 97 3.77 -19.57 -27.10
C ALA A 97 3.85 -18.12 -27.65
N LEU A 98 4.78 -17.85 -28.57
CA LEU A 98 4.97 -16.51 -29.17
C LEU A 98 4.18 -16.32 -30.49
N GLY A 99 3.63 -17.40 -31.06
CA GLY A 99 2.88 -17.37 -32.33
C GLY A 99 1.50 -16.73 -32.23
N THR A 100 0.93 -16.60 -31.04
CA THR A 100 -0.45 -16.12 -30.81
C THR A 100 -0.52 -14.64 -30.41
N ILE A 101 0.58 -13.88 -30.46
CA ILE A 101 0.59 -12.45 -30.08
C ILE A 101 -0.01 -11.55 -31.19
N SER A 102 -0.49 -12.14 -32.30
CA SER A 102 -1.03 -11.39 -33.44
C SER A 102 -2.54 -11.48 -33.63
N ALA A 103 -3.29 -12.15 -32.75
CA ALA A 103 -4.72 -12.35 -32.96
C ALA A 103 -5.66 -11.45 -32.12
N ASP A 104 -5.33 -11.04 -30.88
CA ASP A 104 -6.28 -10.23 -30.08
C ASP A 104 -5.62 -9.14 -29.24
N MET A 105 -5.24 -8.03 -29.89
CA MET A 105 -5.14 -6.72 -29.21
C MET A 105 -6.45 -5.93 -29.30
N ALA A 106 -7.48 -6.53 -29.91
CA ALA A 106 -8.81 -5.95 -29.97
C ALA A 106 -9.33 -5.83 -28.53
N PRO A 107 -9.77 -4.64 -28.10
CA PRO A 107 -10.42 -4.52 -26.80
C PRO A 107 -11.68 -5.36 -26.80
N VAL A 108 -11.85 -6.20 -25.78
CA VAL A 108 -13.14 -6.83 -25.50
C VAL A 108 -14.03 -5.76 -24.87
N VAL A 109 -15.11 -5.41 -25.57
CA VAL A 109 -16.09 -4.39 -25.15
C VAL A 109 -17.31 -5.11 -24.54
N ASP A 110 -17.11 -5.96 -23.55
CA ASP A 110 -18.23 -6.56 -22.82
C ASP A 110 -18.70 -5.59 -21.74
N GLY A 111 -19.94 -5.08 -21.87
CA GLY A 111 -20.61 -4.29 -20.83
C GLY A 111 -20.06 -2.88 -20.59
N PHE A 112 -19.20 -2.35 -21.47
CA PHE A 112 -18.72 -0.96 -21.37
C PHE A 112 -19.77 0.02 -21.90
N SER A 113 -20.83 0.21 -21.13
CA SER A 113 -21.53 1.48 -21.19
C SER A 113 -20.64 2.51 -20.50
N ALA A 114 -20.31 3.61 -21.19
CA ALA A 114 -19.67 4.74 -20.54
C ALA A 114 -20.53 5.31 -19.40
N ASP A 115 -21.79 4.87 -19.27
CA ASP A 115 -22.79 5.38 -18.35
C ASP A 115 -23.24 4.37 -17.26
N ASP A 116 -22.84 3.09 -17.30
CA ASP A 116 -23.27 2.10 -16.29
C ASP A 116 -22.27 2.01 -15.12
N ASP A 117 -22.78 2.38 -13.94
CA ASP A 117 -22.21 2.21 -12.59
C ASP A 117 -20.90 2.93 -12.28
N GLU A 118 -20.92 4.24 -12.47
CA GLU A 118 -19.86 5.11 -12.04
C GLU A 118 -20.04 5.52 -10.57
N LEU A 119 -19.23 4.94 -9.67
CA LEU A 119 -18.94 5.55 -8.37
C LEU A 119 -18.33 6.94 -8.63
N ASP A 120 -19.18 7.96 -8.73
CA ASP A 120 -18.73 9.34 -8.69
C ASP A 120 -18.09 9.55 -7.33
N LEU A 121 -16.77 9.68 -7.34
CA LEU A 121 -15.98 9.87 -6.12
C LEU A 121 -16.34 11.16 -5.37
N ASP A 122 -17.11 12.07 -5.99
CA ASP A 122 -17.65 13.26 -5.35
C ASP A 122 -19.04 13.06 -4.73
N LEU A 123 -19.74 11.98 -5.06
CA LEU A 123 -20.99 11.66 -4.39
C LEU A 123 -20.70 11.16 -2.97
N PRO A 124 -21.38 11.73 -1.97
CA PRO A 124 -21.31 11.20 -0.62
C PRO A 124 -21.91 9.81 -0.58
N THR A 125 -21.46 9.01 0.38
CA THR A 125 -22.10 7.74 0.72
C THR A 125 -23.55 8.01 1.13
N GLU A 126 -24.47 7.10 0.81
CA GLU A 126 -25.90 7.30 1.06
C GLU A 126 -26.17 7.62 2.55
N GLY A 127 -26.94 8.70 2.79
CA GLY A 127 -27.24 9.19 4.13
C GLY A 127 -26.13 10.04 4.77
N PHE A 128 -25.08 10.41 4.03
CA PHE A 128 -24.09 11.40 4.44
C PHE A 128 -24.18 12.68 3.60
N SER A 129 -23.69 13.77 4.17
CA SER A 129 -23.51 15.05 3.47
C SER A 129 -22.24 15.02 2.60
N SER A 130 -22.18 15.90 1.61
CA SER A 130 -20.98 16.00 0.78
C SER A 130 -19.82 16.67 1.53
N ILE A 131 -18.59 16.25 1.23
CA ILE A 131 -17.38 16.88 1.79
C ILE A 131 -17.29 18.39 1.47
N PRO A 132 -17.63 18.88 0.26
CA PRO A 132 -17.73 20.31 0.00
C PRO A 132 -18.66 21.08 0.95
N GLU A 133 -19.83 20.54 1.31
CA GLU A 133 -20.74 21.18 2.26
C GLU A 133 -20.13 21.24 3.67
N ALA A 134 -19.52 20.15 4.13
CA ALA A 134 -18.83 20.14 5.43
C ALA A 134 -17.66 21.13 5.48
N ILE A 135 -16.89 21.26 4.40
CA ILE A 135 -15.82 22.26 4.28
C ILE A 135 -16.38 23.69 4.40
N GLU A 136 -17.53 23.97 3.78
CA GLU A 136 -18.16 25.29 3.86
C GLU A 136 -18.68 25.59 5.28
N ASP A 137 -19.28 24.61 5.96
CA ASP A 137 -19.72 24.78 7.34
C ASP A 137 -18.53 25.03 8.30
N ILE A 138 -17.43 24.29 8.14
CA ILE A 138 -16.18 24.55 8.88
C ILE A 138 -15.64 25.94 8.59
N ARG A 139 -15.63 26.37 7.32
CA ARG A 139 -15.20 27.72 6.91
C ARG A 139 -16.03 28.82 7.58
N GLN A 140 -17.33 28.58 7.79
CA GLN A 140 -18.25 29.47 8.48
C GLN A 140 -18.17 29.39 10.01
N GLY A 141 -17.27 28.55 10.56
CA GLY A 141 -17.09 28.36 12.00
C GLY A 141 -18.17 27.49 12.66
N LYS A 142 -18.92 26.70 11.88
CA LYS A 142 -19.90 25.73 12.39
C LYS A 142 -19.23 24.39 12.68
N TYR A 143 -19.98 23.50 13.33
CA TYR A 143 -19.59 22.12 13.54
C TYR A 143 -19.96 21.25 12.35
N VAL A 144 -19.23 20.15 12.22
CA VAL A 144 -19.63 18.99 11.42
C VAL A 144 -19.43 17.75 12.27
N ILE A 145 -20.27 16.75 12.05
CA ILE A 145 -20.11 15.43 12.65
C ILE A 145 -19.29 14.60 11.68
N VAL A 146 -18.19 14.04 12.15
CA VAL A 146 -17.37 13.11 11.36
C VAL A 146 -17.44 11.74 12.00
N VAL A 147 -17.73 10.72 11.20
CA VAL A 147 -17.75 9.32 11.63
C VAL A 147 -16.62 8.54 10.97
N ASP A 148 -16.06 7.58 11.70
CA ASP A 148 -15.14 6.60 11.15
C ASP A 148 -15.86 5.33 10.66
N ASP A 149 -15.09 4.35 10.17
CA ASP A 149 -15.63 3.07 9.72
C ASP A 149 -16.14 2.23 10.90
N GLU A 150 -17.18 1.42 10.66
CA GLU A 150 -17.81 0.55 11.68
C GLU A 150 -16.81 -0.42 12.35
N ASP A 151 -15.74 -0.80 11.64
CA ASP A 151 -14.70 -1.70 12.14
C ASP A 151 -13.62 -1.01 12.99
N ARG A 152 -13.68 0.33 13.14
CA ARG A 152 -12.68 1.12 13.88
C ARG A 152 -13.18 1.49 15.28
N GLU A 153 -13.75 2.69 15.47
CA GLU A 153 -14.41 3.13 16.71
C GLU A 153 -15.93 3.01 16.58
N ASN A 154 -16.47 3.17 15.37
CA ASN A 154 -17.91 3.27 15.09
C ASN A 154 -18.56 4.42 15.88
N GLU A 155 -17.79 5.51 16.04
CA GLU A 155 -18.14 6.69 16.84
C GLU A 155 -18.18 7.93 15.95
N GLY A 156 -18.75 9.02 16.47
CA GLY A 156 -18.83 10.30 15.79
C GLY A 156 -18.31 11.44 16.64
N ASP A 157 -17.49 12.29 16.03
CA ASP A 157 -16.92 13.48 16.68
C ASP A 157 -17.59 14.75 16.20
N LEU A 158 -17.89 15.66 17.14
CA LEU A 158 -18.15 17.06 16.83
C LEU A 158 -16.84 17.77 16.50
N ILE A 159 -16.68 18.20 15.25
CA ILE A 159 -15.47 18.86 14.77
C ILE A 159 -15.76 20.30 14.36
N MET A 160 -14.87 21.21 14.77
CA MET A 160 -14.85 22.59 14.27
C MET A 160 -13.41 23.13 14.15
N ALA A 161 -13.20 24.15 13.32
CA ALA A 161 -11.89 24.81 13.26
C ALA A 161 -11.56 25.51 14.58
N ALA A 162 -10.36 25.28 15.10
CA ALA A 162 -9.95 25.81 16.40
C ALA A 162 -9.85 27.34 16.39
N SER A 163 -9.51 27.93 15.24
CA SER A 163 -9.38 29.38 15.07
C SER A 163 -10.70 30.15 15.14
N THR A 164 -11.85 29.47 15.07
CA THR A 164 -13.19 30.09 15.05
C THR A 164 -14.03 29.70 16.26
N VAL A 165 -13.45 29.03 17.25
CA VAL A 165 -14.18 28.60 18.45
C VAL A 165 -14.71 29.79 19.24
N THR A 166 -15.92 29.65 19.78
CA THR A 166 -16.53 30.61 20.71
C THR A 166 -16.89 29.93 22.03
N PRO A 167 -17.12 30.69 23.12
CA PRO A 167 -17.61 30.13 24.36
C PRO A 167 -18.93 29.36 24.22
N GLU A 168 -19.85 29.86 23.38
CA GLU A 168 -21.11 29.18 23.07
C GLU A 168 -20.84 27.86 22.37
N ALA A 169 -19.86 27.85 21.47
CA ALA A 169 -19.52 26.64 20.73
C ALA A 169 -18.85 25.58 21.60
N MET A 170 -17.95 26.01 22.48
CA MET A 170 -17.38 25.14 23.49
C MET A 170 -18.46 24.61 24.45
N ALA A 171 -19.44 25.43 24.83
CA ALA A 171 -20.54 24.98 25.68
C ALA A 171 -21.39 23.91 24.99
N PHE A 172 -21.62 24.03 23.68
CA PHE A 172 -22.30 23.02 22.88
C PHE A 172 -21.52 21.69 22.84
N ILE A 173 -20.21 21.75 22.53
CA ILE A 173 -19.32 20.57 22.54
C ILE A 173 -19.37 19.86 23.90
N VAL A 174 -19.33 20.62 24.99
CA VAL A 174 -19.32 20.05 26.35
C VAL A 174 -20.67 19.47 26.76
N ARG A 175 -21.76 20.01 26.21
CA ARG A 175 -23.11 19.54 26.50
C ARG A 175 -23.40 18.18 25.87
N HIS A 176 -22.88 17.94 24.66
CA HIS A 176 -23.20 16.77 23.85
C HIS A 176 -22.05 15.79 23.66
N GLY A 177 -20.83 16.16 24.07
CA GLY A 177 -19.66 15.30 24.00
C GLY A 177 -19.25 14.70 25.34
N THR A 178 -18.24 13.85 25.32
CA THR A 178 -17.63 13.22 26.51
C THR A 178 -17.06 14.23 27.52
N GLY A 179 -16.82 15.46 27.06
CA GLY A 179 -16.13 16.50 27.82
C GLY A 179 -14.60 16.41 27.73
N ILE A 180 -14.05 15.36 27.11
CA ILE A 180 -12.63 15.23 26.77
C ILE A 180 -12.36 16.05 25.50
N VAL A 181 -12.28 17.37 25.69
CA VAL A 181 -12.11 18.29 24.55
C VAL A 181 -10.67 18.27 24.06
N CYS A 182 -10.50 17.80 22.82
CA CYS A 182 -9.22 17.69 22.18
C CYS A 182 -8.98 18.82 21.18
N VAL A 183 -7.71 19.12 20.90
CA VAL A 183 -7.29 20.02 19.81
C VAL A 183 -6.24 19.34 18.95
N SER A 184 -6.62 18.88 17.77
CA SER A 184 -5.67 18.34 16.80
C SER A 184 -4.88 19.47 16.15
N MET A 185 -3.56 19.33 16.05
CA MET A 185 -2.70 20.30 15.38
C MET A 185 -1.41 19.67 14.84
N LYS A 186 -0.70 20.39 13.96
CA LYS A 186 0.53 19.91 13.33
C LYS A 186 1.69 19.74 14.30
N GLU A 187 2.63 18.86 13.95
CA GLU A 187 3.87 18.64 14.70
C GLU A 187 4.66 19.92 14.89
N ASP A 188 4.82 20.73 13.84
CA ASP A 188 5.54 22.02 13.91
C ASP A 188 4.95 22.98 14.96
N ASP A 189 3.62 22.97 15.12
CA ASP A 189 2.95 23.80 16.14
C ASP A 189 3.17 23.24 17.55
N LEU A 190 3.11 21.91 17.72
CA LEU A 190 3.41 21.26 18.99
C LEU A 190 4.88 21.48 19.40
N GLU A 191 5.81 21.42 18.46
CA GLU A 191 7.24 21.71 18.69
C GLU A 191 7.45 23.17 19.09
N ARG A 192 6.85 24.11 18.33
CA ARG A 192 6.88 25.55 18.65
C ARG A 192 6.36 25.84 20.06
N LEU A 193 5.27 25.18 20.45
CA LEU A 193 4.62 25.35 21.76
C LEU A 193 5.24 24.48 22.86
N GLN A 194 6.24 23.65 22.55
CA GLN A 194 6.87 22.69 23.46
C GLN A 194 5.84 21.81 24.18
N LEU A 195 4.98 21.15 23.39
CA LEU A 195 3.94 20.24 23.84
C LEU A 195 4.34 18.80 23.50
N PRO A 196 5.17 18.15 24.33
CA PRO A 196 5.56 16.76 24.09
C PRO A 196 4.36 15.81 24.27
N LEU A 197 4.45 14.63 23.68
CA LEU A 197 3.50 13.53 23.94
C LEU A 197 3.43 13.22 25.44
N MET A 198 2.24 12.95 25.96
CA MET A 198 2.04 12.59 27.37
C MET A 198 2.65 11.23 27.68
N VAL A 199 2.54 10.29 26.74
CA VAL A 199 3.18 8.96 26.77
C VAL A 199 4.02 8.81 25.52
N VAL A 200 5.26 8.32 25.66
CA VAL A 200 6.14 8.11 24.50
C VAL A 200 5.53 7.09 23.54
N ALA A 201 5.68 7.30 22.23
CA ALA A 201 4.97 6.52 21.21
C ALA A 201 5.19 4.99 21.28
N LYS A 202 6.34 4.53 21.82
CA LYS A 202 6.63 3.10 21.99
C LYS A 202 5.84 2.46 23.13
N GLU A 203 5.44 3.25 24.12
CA GLU A 203 4.73 2.85 25.33
C GLU A 203 3.23 3.19 25.26
N ASN A 204 2.77 3.77 24.14
CA ASN A 204 1.35 3.98 23.94
C ASN A 204 0.66 2.65 23.58
N GLU A 205 -0.03 2.09 24.58
CA GLU A 205 -0.77 0.82 24.54
C GLU A 205 -2.25 0.99 24.18
N GLU A 206 -2.72 2.22 23.93
CA GLU A 206 -4.08 2.48 23.47
C GLU A 206 -4.31 1.81 22.10
N LYS A 207 -5.50 1.24 21.90
CA LYS A 207 -5.89 0.41 20.74
C LYS A 207 -5.55 1.10 19.41
N LEU A 208 -5.82 2.40 19.30
CA LEU A 208 -5.65 3.20 18.07
C LEU A 208 -4.46 4.17 18.14
N ARG A 209 -3.69 4.11 19.23
CA ARG A 209 -2.51 4.90 19.56
C ARG A 209 -2.73 6.40 19.31
N THR A 210 -3.85 6.94 19.80
CA THR A 210 -4.14 8.37 19.75
C THR A 210 -3.03 9.15 20.44
N ALA A 211 -2.53 10.17 19.75
CA ALA A 211 -1.26 10.83 20.08
C ALA A 211 -1.46 12.06 20.99
N PHE A 212 -1.92 11.80 22.22
CA PHE A 212 -2.11 12.82 23.24
C PHE A 212 -0.79 13.49 23.63
N THR A 213 -0.81 14.82 23.72
CA THR A 213 0.23 15.63 24.35
C THR A 213 -0.11 15.94 25.80
N VAL A 214 0.81 16.57 26.52
CA VAL A 214 0.52 17.13 27.84
C VAL A 214 -0.67 18.10 27.76
N SER A 215 -1.63 17.99 28.69
CA SER A 215 -2.79 18.87 28.71
C SER A 215 -2.39 20.30 29.08
N VAL A 216 -3.18 21.28 28.61
CA VAL A 216 -2.86 22.70 28.76
C VAL A 216 -4.07 23.56 29.06
N ASP A 217 -3.80 24.70 29.69
CA ASP A 217 -4.69 25.86 29.75
C ASP A 217 -3.92 27.11 29.32
N ALA A 218 -4.56 28.05 28.63
CA ALA A 218 -3.98 29.39 28.46
C ALA A 218 -3.81 30.05 29.83
N LYS A 219 -2.73 30.83 30.00
CA LYS A 219 -2.47 31.60 31.23
C LYS A 219 -3.26 32.90 31.29
N GLU A 220 -3.39 33.56 30.15
CA GLU A 220 -4.12 34.81 30.04
C GLU A 220 -5.56 34.56 29.63
N GLY A 221 -6.49 35.38 30.16
CA GLY A 221 -7.90 35.30 29.80
C GLY A 221 -8.65 34.09 30.38
N THR A 222 -8.02 33.30 31.25
CA THR A 222 -8.63 32.14 31.93
C THR A 222 -8.66 32.34 33.45
N THR A 223 -9.44 31.52 34.14
CA THR A 223 -9.53 31.47 35.61
C THR A 223 -9.09 30.10 36.11
N THR A 224 -10.00 29.12 36.11
CA THR A 224 -9.71 27.73 36.48
C THR A 224 -9.40 26.85 35.28
N GLY A 225 -9.69 27.32 34.05
CA GLY A 225 -9.44 26.57 32.82
C GLY A 225 -10.62 25.72 32.34
N VAL A 226 -11.57 25.36 33.22
CA VAL A 226 -12.62 24.36 32.93
C VAL A 226 -13.84 24.94 32.22
N SER A 227 -14.14 26.23 32.43
CA SER A 227 -15.34 26.86 31.89
C SER A 227 -15.34 26.82 30.36
N ALA A 228 -16.50 26.86 29.72
CA ALA A 228 -16.58 26.90 28.25
C ALA A 228 -15.82 28.10 27.67
N LYS A 229 -15.87 29.25 28.37
CA LYS A 229 -15.11 30.46 28.01
C LYS A 229 -13.59 30.23 28.15
N ASP A 230 -13.14 29.66 29.25
CA ASP A 230 -11.72 29.43 29.51
C ASP A 230 -11.15 28.43 28.49
N ARG A 231 -11.87 27.34 28.24
CA ARG A 231 -11.50 26.34 27.23
C ARG A 231 -11.46 26.94 25.83
N ALA A 232 -12.47 27.73 25.43
CA ALA A 232 -12.43 28.43 24.14
C ALA A 232 -11.20 29.35 24.02
N ASN A 233 -10.84 30.08 25.08
CA ASN A 233 -9.63 30.92 25.10
C ASN A 233 -8.35 30.09 24.95
N THR A 234 -8.25 28.94 25.63
CA THR A 234 -7.12 28.01 25.47
C THR A 234 -7.02 27.49 24.04
N VAL A 235 -8.14 27.10 23.43
CA VAL A 235 -8.18 26.61 22.04
C VAL A 235 -7.75 27.70 21.05
N LEU A 236 -8.25 28.94 21.20
CA LEU A 236 -7.84 30.07 20.35
C LEU A 236 -6.34 30.37 20.49
N ALA A 237 -5.79 30.27 21.70
CA ALA A 237 -4.36 30.42 21.93
C ALA A 237 -3.56 29.30 21.25
N LEU A 238 -4.01 28.04 21.32
CA LEU A 238 -3.37 26.92 20.62
C LEU A 238 -3.36 27.12 19.10
N ALA A 239 -4.47 27.60 18.52
CA ALA A 239 -4.59 27.86 17.09
C ALA A 239 -3.80 29.09 16.60
N SER A 240 -3.29 29.93 17.52
CA SER A 240 -2.56 31.15 17.16
C SER A 240 -1.13 30.85 16.73
N PRO A 241 -0.69 31.35 15.55
CA PRO A 241 0.70 31.22 15.12
C PRO A 241 1.67 32.08 15.95
N TYR A 242 1.15 33.02 16.75
CA TYR A 242 1.95 33.93 17.56
C TYR A 242 2.15 33.47 19.00
N SER A 243 1.39 32.46 19.43
CA SER A 243 1.51 31.94 20.78
C SER A 243 2.85 31.24 21.01
N LYS A 244 3.30 31.29 22.24
CA LYS A 244 4.59 30.77 22.70
C LYS A 244 4.39 29.75 23.82
N PRO A 245 5.40 28.92 24.11
CA PRO A 245 5.32 27.94 25.21
C PRO A 245 4.93 28.56 26.56
N GLU A 246 5.35 29.80 26.81
CA GLU A 246 5.10 30.51 28.06
C GLU A 246 3.65 30.94 28.25
N ASP A 247 2.84 30.97 27.19
CA ASP A 247 1.43 31.37 27.24
C ASP A 247 0.53 30.30 27.87
N PHE A 248 1.07 29.10 28.14
CA PHE A 248 0.31 27.94 28.59
C PHE A 248 0.79 27.41 29.96
N ASN A 249 -0.18 27.07 30.81
CA ASN A 249 0.01 26.21 31.98
C ASN A 249 0.02 24.74 31.55
N ARG A 250 0.78 23.92 32.28
CA ARG A 250 0.88 22.46 32.13
C ARG A 250 0.87 21.85 33.53
N PRO A 251 -0.08 20.97 33.90
CA PRO A 251 -1.22 20.50 33.11
C PRO A 251 -2.31 21.58 32.93
N GLY A 252 -3.37 21.23 32.19
CA GLY A 252 -4.63 21.98 32.10
C GLY A 252 -5.78 21.10 31.60
N HIS A 253 -6.80 21.70 30.97
CA HIS A 253 -8.09 21.04 30.68
C HIS A 253 -8.41 20.86 29.20
N ILE A 254 -7.53 21.31 28.30
CA ILE A 254 -7.56 20.98 26.87
C ILE A 254 -6.48 19.95 26.57
N PHE A 255 -6.79 19.00 25.68
CA PHE A 255 -5.91 17.89 25.31
C PHE A 255 -5.43 18.03 23.85
N PRO A 256 -4.26 18.64 23.60
CA PRO A 256 -3.76 18.73 22.23
C PRO A 256 -3.36 17.35 21.70
N LEU A 257 -3.70 17.07 20.45
CA LEU A 257 -3.40 15.84 19.73
C LEU A 257 -2.44 16.11 18.58
N LYS A 258 -1.47 15.21 18.41
CA LYS A 258 -0.54 15.28 17.28
C LYS A 258 -1.15 14.71 16.00
N TYR A 259 -1.34 15.59 15.02
CA TYR A 259 -1.66 15.24 13.63
C TYR A 259 -0.51 14.45 12.97
N ARG A 260 -0.85 13.40 12.21
CA ARG A 260 0.13 12.70 11.35
C ARG A 260 0.21 13.33 9.97
N GLU A 261 1.41 13.75 9.57
CA GLU A 261 1.64 14.32 8.23
C GLU A 261 1.18 13.36 7.13
N GLY A 262 0.32 13.85 6.23
CA GLY A 262 -0.46 13.06 5.27
C GLY A 262 -1.94 12.94 5.63
N GLY A 263 -2.34 13.22 6.87
CA GLY A 263 -3.73 13.28 7.31
C GLY A 263 -4.47 11.97 7.15
N VAL A 264 -5.75 12.05 6.77
CA VAL A 264 -6.62 10.87 6.63
C VAL A 264 -6.11 9.86 5.60
N LEU A 265 -5.26 10.31 4.67
CA LEU A 265 -4.62 9.44 3.68
C LEU A 265 -3.56 8.53 4.29
N LYS A 266 -3.04 8.86 5.48
CA LYS A 266 -2.04 8.09 6.21
C LYS A 266 -2.60 7.41 7.46
N ARG A 267 -3.55 8.05 8.14
CA ARG A 267 -4.30 7.49 9.27
C ARG A 267 -5.74 7.97 9.19
N ALA A 268 -6.67 7.06 8.95
CA ALA A 268 -8.10 7.31 8.94
C ALA A 268 -8.65 7.47 10.37
N GLY A 269 -8.35 8.58 11.04
CA GLY A 269 -8.86 8.88 12.38
C GLY A 269 -9.39 10.31 12.51
N HIS A 270 -10.23 10.55 13.52
CA HIS A 270 -10.84 11.86 13.79
C HIS A 270 -9.79 12.96 13.99
N THR A 271 -8.64 12.63 14.60
CA THR A 271 -7.51 13.56 14.75
C THR A 271 -7.04 14.13 13.42
N GLU A 272 -6.87 13.27 12.41
CA GLU A 272 -6.44 13.67 11.08
C GLU A 272 -7.56 14.35 10.29
N ALA A 273 -8.78 13.82 10.38
CA ALA A 273 -9.94 14.36 9.67
C ALA A 273 -10.23 15.81 10.08
N SER A 274 -10.11 16.14 11.37
CA SER A 274 -10.39 17.47 11.88
C SER A 274 -9.43 18.53 11.33
N VAL A 275 -8.13 18.25 11.32
CA VAL A 275 -7.11 19.17 10.75
C VAL A 275 -7.21 19.26 9.23
N ASP A 276 -7.47 18.14 8.55
CA ASP A 276 -7.66 18.13 7.11
C ASP A 276 -8.85 19.00 6.66
N LEU A 277 -9.99 18.91 7.36
CA LEU A 277 -11.15 19.75 7.10
C LEU A 277 -10.84 21.24 7.34
N ALA A 278 -10.14 21.59 8.42
CA ALA A 278 -9.72 22.97 8.68
C ALA A 278 -8.80 23.52 7.57
N MET A 279 -7.83 22.71 7.10
CA MET A 279 -6.95 23.09 5.99
C MET A 279 -7.72 23.24 4.67
N LEU A 280 -8.64 22.31 4.36
CA LEU A 280 -9.49 22.38 3.15
C LEU A 280 -10.45 23.58 3.18
N ALA A 281 -10.87 24.01 4.37
CA ALA A 281 -11.63 25.25 4.57
C ALA A 281 -10.79 26.52 4.34
N GLY A 282 -9.46 26.42 4.27
CA GLY A 282 -8.55 27.56 4.17
C GLY A 282 -8.25 28.23 5.52
N LEU A 283 -8.44 27.51 6.62
CA LEU A 283 -8.20 27.96 7.98
C LEU A 283 -6.87 27.40 8.53
N PRO A 284 -6.34 27.95 9.64
CA PRO A 284 -5.17 27.39 10.31
C PRO A 284 -5.32 25.88 10.60
N PRO A 285 -4.24 25.09 10.54
CA PRO A 285 -4.28 23.63 10.62
C PRO A 285 -4.43 23.14 12.07
N ALA A 286 -5.47 23.62 12.76
CA ALA A 286 -5.85 23.22 14.10
C ALA A 286 -7.38 23.13 14.21
N ALA A 287 -7.87 22.07 14.86
CA ALA A 287 -9.30 21.80 15.00
C ALA A 287 -9.64 21.24 16.37
N VAL A 288 -10.81 21.63 16.89
CA VAL A 288 -11.39 21.03 18.11
C VAL A 288 -12.19 19.81 17.71
N LEU A 289 -12.09 18.76 18.53
CA LEU A 289 -12.87 17.54 18.39
C LEU A 289 -13.26 17.00 19.77
N CYS A 290 -14.43 16.37 19.85
CA CYS A 290 -14.92 15.66 21.02
C CYS A 290 -15.96 14.64 20.55
N GLU A 291 -15.84 13.42 21.04
CA GLU A 291 -16.72 12.31 20.73
C GLU A 291 -18.12 12.57 21.31
N ILE A 292 -19.18 12.25 20.56
CA ILE A 292 -20.57 12.50 20.92
C ILE A 292 -21.11 11.35 21.77
N VAL A 293 -21.80 11.69 22.87
CA VAL A 293 -22.47 10.72 23.73
C VAL A 293 -23.97 10.64 23.42
N ASP A 294 -24.59 9.50 23.68
CA ASP A 294 -26.05 9.36 23.68
C ASP A 294 -26.61 10.08 24.91
N ASP A 295 -27.49 11.06 24.67
CA ASP A 295 -28.13 11.87 25.71
C ASP A 295 -29.00 11.02 26.66
N ASP A 296 -29.47 9.83 26.23
CA ASP A 296 -30.40 9.00 26.99
C ASP A 296 -29.72 8.21 28.13
N ASP A 297 -28.54 7.65 27.86
CA ASP A 297 -27.85 6.74 28.81
C ASP A 297 -26.36 7.07 29.05
N GLY A 298 -25.80 8.03 28.31
CA GLY A 298 -24.40 8.45 28.41
C GLY A 298 -23.40 7.49 27.75
N SER A 299 -23.87 6.49 27.00
CA SER A 299 -23.01 5.67 26.13
C SER A 299 -22.52 6.47 24.91
N MET A 300 -21.65 5.89 24.08
CA MET A 300 -21.22 6.55 22.85
C MET A 300 -22.34 6.54 21.80
N ALA A 301 -22.60 7.67 21.16
CA ALA A 301 -23.62 7.75 20.13
C ALA A 301 -23.15 7.03 18.85
N LEU A 302 -23.85 5.97 18.46
CA LEU A 302 -23.61 5.23 17.22
C LEU A 302 -24.32 5.89 16.03
N LEU A 303 -23.98 5.47 14.81
CA LEU A 303 -24.44 6.08 13.56
C LEU A 303 -25.96 6.42 13.49
N PRO A 304 -26.91 5.56 13.89
CA PRO A 304 -28.33 5.91 13.86
C PRO A 304 -28.66 7.12 14.74
N LYS A 305 -28.14 7.15 15.97
CA LYS A 305 -28.31 8.25 16.92
C LYS A 305 -27.59 9.52 16.46
N LEU A 306 -26.41 9.37 15.85
CA LEU A 306 -25.68 10.48 15.26
C LEU A 306 -26.45 11.14 14.11
N LYS A 307 -27.15 10.36 13.28
CA LYS A 307 -28.02 10.90 12.23
C LYS A 307 -29.21 11.67 12.80
N GLU A 308 -29.89 11.12 13.81
CA GLU A 308 -30.97 11.82 14.53
C GLU A 308 -30.47 13.14 15.15
N PHE A 309 -29.30 13.11 15.78
CA PHE A 309 -28.65 14.29 16.36
C PHE A 309 -28.29 15.32 15.28
N ALA A 310 -27.71 14.88 14.16
CA ALA A 310 -27.38 15.74 13.02
C ALA A 310 -28.61 16.47 12.48
N GLU A 311 -29.74 15.78 12.32
CA GLU A 311 -31.00 16.37 11.88
C GLU A 311 -31.56 17.36 12.91
N ARG A 312 -31.59 16.96 14.20
CA ARG A 312 -32.10 17.78 15.30
C ARG A 312 -31.37 19.10 15.44
N GLU A 313 -30.04 19.07 15.37
CA GLU A 313 -29.17 20.24 15.54
C GLU A 313 -28.82 20.92 14.19
N ASN A 314 -29.36 20.41 13.08
CA ASN A 314 -29.10 20.89 11.71
C ASN A 314 -27.59 20.96 11.38
N LEU A 315 -26.89 19.86 11.65
CA LEU A 315 -25.46 19.68 11.39
C LEU A 315 -25.23 18.74 10.21
N LYS A 316 -24.16 18.98 9.47
CA LYS A 316 -23.70 18.05 8.42
C LYS A 316 -23.00 16.87 9.08
N ILE A 317 -23.30 15.68 8.61
CA ILE A 317 -22.62 14.44 8.98
C ILE A 317 -21.88 13.88 7.77
N VAL A 318 -20.59 13.58 7.93
CA VAL A 318 -19.71 13.05 6.88
C VAL A 318 -18.90 11.87 7.38
N SER A 319 -18.40 11.02 6.49
CA SER A 319 -17.52 9.90 6.85
C SER A 319 -16.06 10.22 6.52
N ILE A 320 -15.13 9.66 7.29
CA ILE A 320 -13.69 9.70 6.98
C ILE A 320 -13.41 9.03 5.63
N ALA A 321 -14.13 7.96 5.30
CA ALA A 321 -14.02 7.30 3.99
C ALA A 321 -14.31 8.27 2.84
N ASP A 322 -15.38 9.07 2.94
CA ASP A 322 -15.74 10.07 1.94
C ASP A 322 -14.68 11.18 1.85
N LEU A 323 -14.11 11.61 2.99
CA LEU A 323 -13.03 12.58 3.03
C LEU A 323 -11.75 12.04 2.37
N ILE A 324 -11.42 10.76 2.59
CA ILE A 324 -10.31 10.08 1.90
C ILE A 324 -10.54 10.07 0.39
N ARG A 325 -11.75 9.68 -0.07
CA ARG A 325 -12.10 9.70 -1.51
C ARG A 325 -11.96 11.12 -2.08
N TYR A 326 -12.50 12.11 -1.39
CA TYR A 326 -12.46 13.52 -1.78
C TYR A 326 -11.03 14.03 -1.95
N ARG A 327 -10.15 13.76 -0.98
CA ARG A 327 -8.74 14.16 -1.01
C ARG A 327 -7.95 13.41 -2.06
N ARG A 328 -8.13 12.09 -2.22
CA ARG A 328 -7.40 11.28 -3.22
C ARG A 328 -7.60 11.79 -4.65
N LYS A 329 -8.79 12.31 -4.95
CA LYS A 329 -9.14 12.87 -6.26
C LYS A 329 -8.48 14.24 -6.52
N ARG A 330 -8.21 15.03 -5.47
CA ARG A 330 -7.87 16.47 -5.59
C ARG A 330 -6.44 16.79 -5.20
N ASP A 331 -5.90 16.07 -4.23
CA ASP A 331 -4.54 16.26 -3.77
C ASP A 331 -3.58 15.65 -4.78
N ARG A 332 -2.47 16.35 -5.03
CA ARG A 332 -1.33 15.74 -5.72
C ARG A 332 -0.60 14.86 -4.72
N LEU A 333 -0.68 13.54 -4.92
CA LEU A 333 -0.13 12.52 -4.03
C LEU A 333 1.16 11.89 -4.55
N VAL A 334 1.57 12.26 -5.77
CA VAL A 334 2.78 11.76 -6.40
C VAL A 334 3.71 12.89 -6.84
N GLU A 335 5.00 12.60 -6.79
CA GLU A 335 6.07 13.45 -7.28
C GLU A 335 6.97 12.68 -8.23
N ARG A 336 7.17 13.19 -9.44
CA ARG A 336 8.15 12.65 -10.38
C ARG A 336 9.57 13.06 -9.95
N LEU A 337 10.41 12.08 -9.62
CA LEU A 337 11.77 12.30 -9.15
C LEU A 337 12.79 12.36 -10.30
N CYS A 338 12.72 11.43 -11.24
CA CYS A 338 13.67 11.35 -12.35
C CYS A 338 13.09 10.60 -13.55
N VAL A 339 13.77 10.74 -14.70
CA VAL A 339 13.44 10.07 -15.95
C VAL A 339 14.73 9.53 -16.56
N THR A 340 14.71 8.28 -17.03
CA THR A 340 15.86 7.66 -17.72
C THR A 340 15.39 6.60 -18.72
N PRO A 341 16.03 6.45 -19.89
CA PRO A 341 15.78 5.32 -20.75
C PRO A 341 16.32 4.03 -20.13
N LEU A 342 15.56 2.95 -20.19
CA LEU A 342 15.99 1.60 -19.84
C LEU A 342 15.96 0.70 -21.07
N GLN A 343 17.04 -0.06 -21.27
CA GLN A 343 17.15 -1.12 -22.28
C GLN A 343 16.78 -2.44 -21.63
N LEU A 344 15.60 -2.95 -21.95
CA LEU A 344 15.04 -4.17 -21.37
C LEU A 344 15.03 -5.29 -22.41
N GLN A 345 14.87 -6.53 -21.96
CA GLN A 345 14.71 -7.68 -22.87
C GLN A 345 13.50 -7.57 -23.81
N TRP A 346 12.51 -6.75 -23.43
CA TRP A 346 11.31 -6.50 -24.22
C TRP A 346 11.41 -5.27 -25.12
N GLY A 347 12.49 -4.49 -25.04
CA GLY A 347 12.65 -3.24 -25.79
C GLY A 347 13.13 -2.07 -24.95
N SER A 348 13.20 -0.89 -25.58
CA SER A 348 13.61 0.37 -24.96
C SER A 348 12.41 1.16 -24.47
N PHE A 349 12.43 1.56 -23.20
CA PHE A 349 11.36 2.32 -22.55
C PHE A 349 11.91 3.55 -21.82
N GLU A 350 11.21 4.67 -21.90
CA GLU A 350 11.48 5.81 -21.03
C GLU A 350 10.86 5.55 -19.66
N SER A 351 11.68 5.55 -18.62
CA SER A 351 11.30 5.10 -17.29
C SER A 351 11.30 6.27 -16.30
N TYR A 352 10.19 6.43 -15.61
CA TYR A 352 9.90 7.50 -14.68
C TYR A 352 9.86 6.95 -13.26
N CYS A 353 10.62 7.54 -12.35
CA CYS A 353 10.50 7.26 -10.92
C CYS A 353 9.50 8.24 -10.29
N TYR A 354 8.48 7.72 -9.64
CA TYR A 354 7.48 8.48 -8.89
C TYR A 354 7.58 8.15 -7.41
N ARG A 355 7.58 9.16 -6.56
CA ARG A 355 7.46 8.99 -5.10
C ARG A 355 6.04 9.34 -4.65
N SER A 356 5.44 8.43 -3.90
CA SER A 356 4.21 8.69 -3.15
C SER A 356 4.51 9.61 -1.97
N LEU A 357 3.74 10.69 -1.85
CA LEU A 357 3.88 11.67 -0.76
C LEU A 357 3.24 11.20 0.55
N ILE A 358 2.49 10.09 0.52
CA ILE A 358 1.79 9.54 1.69
C ILE A 358 2.77 8.71 2.54
N ASP A 359 3.46 7.77 1.88
CA ASP A 359 4.30 6.74 2.51
C ASP A 359 5.77 6.82 2.08
N GLY A 360 6.12 7.72 1.15
CA GLY A 360 7.47 7.86 0.61
C GLY A 360 7.87 6.77 -0.37
N MET A 361 6.96 5.87 -0.75
CA MET A 361 7.29 4.75 -1.61
C MET A 361 7.58 5.20 -3.04
N GLU A 362 8.64 4.65 -3.62
CA GLU A 362 8.99 4.88 -5.02
C GLU A 362 8.36 3.80 -5.91
N HIS A 363 7.62 4.24 -6.93
CA HIS A 363 7.02 3.45 -7.99
C HIS A 363 7.72 3.78 -9.32
N ILE A 364 7.63 2.88 -10.30
CA ILE A 364 8.19 3.11 -11.64
C ILE A 364 7.08 3.06 -12.68
N ALA A 365 7.09 4.01 -13.60
CA ALA A 365 6.27 3.96 -14.80
C ALA A 365 7.16 3.95 -16.04
N MET A 366 6.83 3.11 -17.01
CA MET A 366 7.61 2.89 -18.21
C MET A 366 6.74 3.21 -19.43
N ILE A 367 7.24 4.11 -20.28
CA ILE A 367 6.55 4.58 -21.47
C ILE A 367 7.27 4.07 -22.71
N LYS A 368 6.46 3.59 -23.66
CA LYS A 368 6.87 3.38 -25.05
C LYS A 368 6.19 4.42 -25.93
N GLY A 369 6.96 5.03 -26.84
CA GLY A 369 6.44 6.01 -27.79
C GLY A 369 6.00 7.32 -27.12
N ASP A 370 5.23 8.12 -27.85
CA ASP A 370 4.67 9.38 -27.35
C ASP A 370 3.22 9.20 -26.90
N VAL A 371 2.92 9.64 -25.68
CA VAL A 371 1.54 9.67 -25.15
C VAL A 371 0.69 10.71 -25.86
N GLY A 372 1.28 11.80 -26.38
CA GLY A 372 0.62 12.77 -27.25
C GLY A 372 -0.62 13.42 -26.62
N ASP A 373 -1.78 13.27 -27.28
CA ASP A 373 -3.08 13.80 -26.82
C ASP A 373 -3.71 13.02 -25.64
N GLY A 374 -3.05 11.95 -25.19
CA GLY A 374 -3.49 11.10 -24.10
C GLY A 374 -4.66 10.17 -24.46
N GLN A 375 -5.02 10.04 -25.73
CA GLN A 375 -6.15 9.21 -26.17
C GLN A 375 -5.71 7.80 -26.58
N ASP A 376 -6.54 6.80 -26.30
CA ASP A 376 -6.36 5.39 -26.68
C ASP A 376 -4.95 4.85 -26.39
N ILE A 377 -4.51 5.00 -25.14
CA ILE A 377 -3.22 4.49 -24.66
C ILE A 377 -3.37 3.03 -24.23
N LEU A 378 -2.49 2.13 -24.68
CA LEU A 378 -2.41 0.79 -24.11
C LEU A 378 -1.74 0.86 -22.74
N VAL A 379 -2.47 0.48 -21.68
CA VAL A 379 -2.02 0.69 -20.29
C VAL A 379 -2.03 -0.61 -19.51
N ARG A 380 -0.97 -0.86 -18.74
CA ARG A 380 -0.93 -1.88 -17.69
C ARG A 380 -0.58 -1.26 -16.34
N VAL A 381 -1.47 -1.38 -15.36
CA VAL A 381 -1.14 -1.13 -13.95
C VAL A 381 -0.82 -2.47 -13.29
N HIS A 382 0.48 -2.72 -13.08
CA HIS A 382 1.01 -3.94 -12.50
C HIS A 382 1.29 -3.77 -11.02
N SER A 383 0.82 -4.72 -10.21
CA SER A 383 1.11 -4.76 -8.77
C SER A 383 2.36 -5.58 -8.52
N GLU A 384 3.26 -5.07 -7.70
CA GLU A 384 4.50 -5.76 -7.33
C GLU A 384 4.26 -7.19 -6.82
N CYS A 385 5.04 -8.12 -7.37
CA CYS A 385 5.10 -9.50 -6.92
C CYS A 385 6.54 -9.99 -7.05
N LEU A 386 7.36 -9.80 -6.03
CA LEU A 386 8.77 -10.19 -6.01
C LEU A 386 8.96 -11.66 -6.39
N THR A 387 8.14 -12.56 -5.83
CA THR A 387 8.25 -13.99 -6.10
C THR A 387 7.95 -14.33 -7.56
N GLY A 388 6.99 -13.66 -8.19
CA GLY A 388 6.59 -13.92 -9.57
C GLY A 388 7.45 -13.18 -10.59
N ASP A 389 7.64 -11.88 -10.38
CA ASP A 389 8.27 -10.96 -11.33
C ASP A 389 9.80 -11.14 -11.39
N ILE A 390 10.44 -11.38 -10.24
CA ILE A 390 11.91 -11.49 -10.16
C ILE A 390 12.37 -12.94 -10.11
N PHE A 391 11.74 -13.79 -9.30
CA PHE A 391 12.17 -15.18 -9.10
C PHE A 391 11.44 -16.20 -9.99
N GLY A 392 10.46 -15.78 -10.78
CA GLY A 392 9.77 -16.68 -11.72
C GLY A 392 8.96 -17.79 -11.04
N SER A 393 8.41 -17.55 -9.85
CA SER A 393 7.60 -18.53 -9.12
C SER A 393 6.43 -19.03 -9.96
N ALA A 394 6.37 -20.35 -10.18
CA ALA A 394 5.27 -21.01 -10.89
C ALA A 394 3.94 -21.02 -10.10
N ARG A 395 3.93 -20.64 -8.82
CA ARG A 395 2.68 -20.54 -8.02
C ARG A 395 1.75 -19.39 -8.44
N CYS A 396 2.27 -18.41 -9.18
CA CYS A 396 1.49 -17.27 -9.64
C CYS A 396 1.86 -16.92 -11.09
N ASP A 397 0.99 -16.19 -11.75
CA ASP A 397 1.14 -15.76 -13.14
C ASP A 397 1.72 -14.35 -13.31
N CYS A 398 2.08 -13.67 -12.21
CA CYS A 398 2.48 -12.26 -12.21
C CYS A 398 3.63 -11.94 -13.17
N GLY A 399 4.73 -12.71 -13.12
CA GLY A 399 5.89 -12.48 -13.99
C GLY A 399 5.56 -12.68 -15.47
N GLY A 400 4.76 -13.70 -15.79
CA GLY A 400 4.28 -13.94 -17.15
C GLY A 400 3.37 -12.81 -17.66
N GLN A 401 2.46 -12.32 -16.82
CA GLN A 401 1.61 -11.17 -17.15
C GLN A 401 2.42 -9.89 -17.40
N LEU A 402 3.44 -9.63 -16.58
CA LEU A 402 4.32 -8.47 -16.77
C LEU A 402 5.07 -8.57 -18.10
N ALA A 403 5.69 -9.72 -18.39
CA ALA A 403 6.41 -9.95 -19.63
C ALA A 403 5.51 -9.80 -20.87
N LEU A 404 4.30 -10.35 -20.81
CA LEU A 404 3.32 -10.22 -21.89
C LEU A 404 2.89 -8.76 -22.09
N ALA A 405 2.61 -8.03 -21.01
CA ALA A 405 2.26 -6.61 -21.09
C ALA A 405 3.37 -5.76 -21.72
N MET A 406 4.61 -5.94 -21.27
CA MET A 406 5.78 -5.24 -21.83
C MET A 406 5.96 -5.55 -23.32
N THR A 407 5.82 -6.82 -23.72
CA THR A 407 5.93 -7.25 -25.12
C THR A 407 4.83 -6.67 -26.00
N MET A 408 3.59 -6.66 -25.51
CA MET A 408 2.45 -6.09 -26.23
C MET A 408 2.59 -4.58 -26.42
N ILE A 409 3.08 -3.86 -25.41
CA ILE A 409 3.33 -2.41 -25.50
C ILE A 409 4.49 -2.10 -26.45
N GLU A 410 5.57 -2.89 -26.40
CA GLU A 410 6.67 -2.75 -27.38
C GLU A 410 6.13 -2.91 -28.80
N LYS A 411 5.35 -3.96 -29.06
CA LYS A 411 4.78 -4.26 -30.38
C LYS A 411 3.82 -3.17 -30.85
N ALA A 412 3.00 -2.61 -29.95
CA ALA A 412 2.12 -1.49 -30.26
C ALA A 412 2.88 -0.18 -30.54
N GLY A 413 4.12 -0.04 -30.04
CA GLY A 413 4.93 1.16 -30.19
C GLY A 413 4.45 2.37 -29.37
N ARG A 414 3.34 2.24 -28.64
CA ARG A 414 2.73 3.29 -27.82
C ARG A 414 2.01 2.68 -26.63
N GLY A 415 2.44 3.01 -25.41
CA GLY A 415 1.77 2.53 -24.19
C GLY A 415 2.54 2.79 -22.91
N VAL A 416 1.90 2.48 -21.78
CA VAL A 416 2.41 2.74 -20.43
C VAL A 416 2.27 1.51 -19.55
N VAL A 417 3.34 1.14 -18.85
CA VAL A 417 3.30 0.21 -17.71
C VAL A 417 3.58 0.97 -16.43
N VAL A 418 2.67 0.95 -15.47
CA VAL A 418 2.90 1.43 -14.11
C VAL A 418 3.13 0.23 -13.21
N TYR A 419 4.28 0.16 -12.55
CA TYR A 419 4.62 -0.87 -11.57
C TYR A 419 4.49 -0.31 -10.16
N LEU A 420 3.37 -0.64 -9.50
CA LEU A 420 3.06 -0.23 -8.15
C LEU A 420 3.75 -1.15 -7.14
N ARG A 421 4.82 -0.63 -6.55
CA ARG A 421 5.48 -1.19 -5.37
C ARG A 421 4.57 -1.14 -4.14
N GLY A 422 4.86 -1.98 -3.15
CA GLY A 422 4.09 -2.09 -1.91
C GLY A 422 2.87 -3.01 -2.00
N HIS A 423 2.55 -3.50 -3.20
CA HIS A 423 1.39 -4.36 -3.43
C HIS A 423 1.68 -5.86 -3.25
N GLU A 424 2.89 -6.22 -2.80
CA GLU A 424 3.28 -7.61 -2.57
C GLU A 424 2.28 -8.32 -1.65
N GLY A 425 1.90 -9.55 -2.04
CA GLY A 425 0.92 -10.34 -1.32
C GLY A 425 -0.50 -9.75 -1.33
N ARG A 426 -0.80 -8.80 -2.22
CA ARG A 426 -2.02 -7.95 -2.16
C ARG A 426 -1.97 -6.88 -1.07
N GLY A 427 -0.79 -6.34 -0.80
CA GLY A 427 -0.58 -5.27 0.18
C GLY A 427 -0.24 -5.76 1.59
N ILE A 428 -0.36 -7.06 1.87
CA ILE A 428 0.02 -7.64 3.18
C ILE A 428 1.54 -7.79 3.36
N GLY A 429 2.31 -7.65 2.27
CA GLY A 429 3.76 -7.76 2.26
C GLY A 429 4.28 -9.19 2.11
N LEU A 430 5.59 -9.31 1.84
CA LEU A 430 6.24 -10.58 1.50
C LEU A 430 6.16 -11.62 2.63
N GLY A 431 6.41 -11.19 3.88
CA GLY A 431 6.42 -12.11 5.02
C GLY A 431 5.07 -12.78 5.25
N HIS A 432 3.99 -12.00 5.23
CA HIS A 432 2.63 -12.53 5.37
C HIS A 432 2.21 -13.38 4.17
N LYS A 433 2.59 -12.99 2.94
CA LYS A 433 2.36 -13.81 1.74
C LYS A 433 2.94 -15.21 1.89
N LEU A 434 4.18 -15.34 2.37
CA LEU A 434 4.83 -16.64 2.56
C LEU A 434 4.17 -17.46 3.68
N ARG A 435 3.63 -16.81 4.73
CA ARG A 435 2.82 -17.49 5.75
C ARG A 435 1.51 -18.00 5.17
N ALA A 436 0.82 -17.18 4.37
CA ALA A 436 -0.41 -17.58 3.69
C ALA A 436 -0.17 -18.77 2.75
N TYR A 437 0.99 -18.82 2.08
CA TYR A 437 1.40 -19.99 1.29
C TYR A 437 1.51 -21.27 2.12
N ASN A 438 2.06 -21.23 3.34
CA ASN A 438 2.11 -22.41 4.20
C ASN A 438 0.71 -22.91 4.58
N LEU A 439 -0.24 -22.00 4.84
CA LEU A 439 -1.63 -22.35 5.12
C LEU A 439 -2.33 -22.91 3.88
N GLN A 440 -2.03 -22.37 2.70
CA GLN A 440 -2.56 -22.90 1.43
C GLN A 440 -2.04 -24.31 1.12
N ASP A 441 -0.76 -24.55 1.37
CA ASP A 441 -0.13 -25.86 1.27
C ASP A 441 -0.76 -26.86 2.29
N ALA A 442 -1.29 -26.35 3.40
CA ALA A 442 -2.08 -27.12 4.38
C ALA A 442 -3.57 -27.26 4.03
N GLY A 443 -3.99 -26.84 2.83
CA GLY A 443 -5.33 -27.06 2.30
C GLY A 443 -6.26 -25.85 2.32
N ARG A 444 -5.86 -24.70 2.89
CA ARG A 444 -6.65 -23.46 2.79
C ARG A 444 -6.59 -22.86 1.38
N ASP A 445 -7.55 -22.01 1.04
CA ASP A 445 -7.37 -21.12 -0.11
C ASP A 445 -6.73 -19.78 0.26
N THR A 446 -6.55 -18.88 -0.72
CA THR A 446 -5.89 -17.59 -0.48
C THR A 446 -6.68 -16.65 0.42
N VAL A 447 -8.00 -16.68 0.39
CA VAL A 447 -8.85 -15.81 1.22
C VAL A 447 -8.86 -16.34 2.65
N GLU A 448 -9.13 -17.63 2.82
CA GLU A 448 -9.15 -18.30 4.13
C GLU A 448 -7.80 -18.19 4.85
N ALA A 449 -6.70 -18.35 4.11
CA ALA A 449 -5.36 -18.20 4.67
C ALA A 449 -5.06 -16.77 5.15
N ASN A 450 -5.65 -15.75 4.52
CA ASN A 450 -5.49 -14.38 4.98
C ASN A 450 -6.37 -14.12 6.21
N GLU A 451 -7.62 -14.58 6.20
CA GLU A 451 -8.55 -14.47 7.33
C GLU A 451 -7.98 -15.14 8.59
N ASP A 452 -7.39 -16.33 8.47
CA ASP A 452 -6.72 -17.04 9.56
C ASP A 452 -5.53 -16.27 10.15
N LEU A 453 -4.86 -15.47 9.33
CA LEU A 453 -3.74 -14.62 9.76
C LEU A 453 -4.21 -13.27 10.31
N GLY A 454 -5.52 -13.02 10.36
CA GLY A 454 -6.11 -11.74 10.75
C GLY A 454 -5.81 -10.64 9.73
N LEU A 455 -5.67 -10.99 8.45
CA LEU A 455 -5.30 -10.09 7.36
C LEU A 455 -6.45 -9.92 6.37
N PRO A 456 -6.60 -8.74 5.77
CA PRO A 456 -7.58 -8.51 4.71
C PRO A 456 -7.27 -9.35 3.45
N ALA A 457 -8.31 -9.68 2.69
CA ALA A 457 -8.18 -10.42 1.43
C ALA A 457 -7.44 -9.60 0.34
N ASP A 458 -7.59 -8.27 0.34
CA ASP A 458 -6.92 -7.35 -0.57
C ASP A 458 -6.80 -5.95 0.06
N SER A 459 -5.58 -5.40 0.13
CA SER A 459 -5.31 -4.03 0.63
C SER A 459 -4.69 -3.14 -0.43
N ARG A 460 -4.78 -3.53 -1.70
CA ARG A 460 -4.12 -2.78 -2.77
C ARG A 460 -4.86 -1.50 -3.06
N GLU A 461 -4.10 -0.43 -3.18
CA GLU A 461 -4.60 0.92 -3.44
C GLU A 461 -4.14 1.40 -4.81
N TYR A 462 -5.08 1.69 -5.71
CA TYR A 462 -4.78 2.02 -7.10
C TYR A 462 -4.82 3.53 -7.41
N GLY A 463 -5.19 4.37 -6.44
CA GLY A 463 -5.25 5.84 -6.61
C GLY A 463 -3.90 6.45 -7.02
N ILE A 464 -2.79 5.94 -6.47
CA ILE A 464 -1.43 6.33 -6.88
C ILE A 464 -1.19 6.01 -8.36
N GLY A 465 -1.60 4.82 -8.81
CA GLY A 465 -1.48 4.43 -10.22
C GLY A 465 -2.28 5.35 -11.14
N ALA A 466 -3.49 5.74 -10.74
CA ALA A 466 -4.31 6.69 -11.49
C ALA A 466 -3.64 8.07 -11.58
N GLN A 467 -3.10 8.60 -10.49
CA GLN A 467 -2.40 9.88 -10.52
C GLN A 467 -1.12 9.85 -11.37
N ILE A 468 -0.36 8.74 -11.33
CA ILE A 468 0.81 8.55 -12.20
C ILE A 468 0.38 8.59 -13.68
N LEU A 469 -0.66 7.84 -14.07
CA LEU A 469 -1.16 7.86 -15.44
C LEU A 469 -1.61 9.25 -15.87
N ARG A 470 -2.26 10.00 -14.97
CA ARG A 470 -2.69 11.37 -15.23
C ARG A 470 -1.52 12.32 -15.42
N ASP A 471 -0.48 12.23 -14.59
CA ASP A 471 0.75 13.04 -14.72
C ASP A 471 1.48 12.75 -16.03
N LEU A 472 1.49 11.49 -16.48
CA LEU A 472 2.04 11.07 -17.77
C LEU A 472 1.21 11.53 -18.98
N GLY A 473 0.06 12.16 -18.75
CA GLY A 473 -0.80 12.72 -19.80
C GLY A 473 -1.85 11.76 -20.34
N VAL A 474 -2.01 10.57 -19.76
CA VAL A 474 -3.07 9.62 -20.17
C VAL A 474 -4.44 10.21 -19.83
N ARG A 475 -5.39 10.05 -20.76
CA ARG A 475 -6.80 10.42 -20.58
C ARG A 475 -7.74 9.28 -20.89
N THR A 476 -7.54 8.58 -22.00
CA THR A 476 -8.30 7.38 -22.34
C THR A 476 -7.36 6.21 -22.61
N MET A 477 -7.77 5.02 -22.20
CA MET A 477 -6.89 3.85 -22.25
C MET A 477 -7.61 2.55 -22.60
N ARG A 478 -6.89 1.65 -23.26
CA ARG A 478 -7.20 0.22 -23.29
C ARG A 478 -6.44 -0.44 -22.14
N LEU A 479 -7.16 -0.92 -21.14
CA LEU A 479 -6.57 -1.41 -19.89
C LEU A 479 -6.27 -2.91 -19.97
N MET A 480 -5.01 -3.27 -19.74
CA MET A 480 -4.54 -4.66 -19.72
C MET A 480 -4.81 -5.32 -18.36
N THR A 481 -5.98 -5.96 -18.21
CA THR A 481 -6.42 -6.59 -16.95
C THR A 481 -7.31 -7.80 -17.20
N ASN A 482 -7.26 -8.79 -16.31
CA ASN A 482 -8.19 -9.93 -16.28
C ASN A 482 -9.27 -9.74 -15.20
N ASN A 483 -9.15 -8.72 -14.35
CA ASN A 483 -10.07 -8.43 -13.27
C ASN A 483 -10.95 -7.22 -13.63
N PRO A 484 -12.28 -7.38 -13.73
CA PRO A 484 -13.21 -6.30 -13.98
C PRO A 484 -13.34 -5.31 -12.82
N ALA A 485 -13.20 -5.73 -11.56
CA ALA A 485 -13.31 -4.82 -10.42
C ALA A 485 -12.18 -3.75 -10.35
N LYS A 486 -11.13 -3.84 -11.18
CA LYS A 486 -9.97 -2.93 -11.13
C LYS A 486 -10.19 -1.54 -11.75
N TYR A 487 -11.36 -1.25 -12.31
CA TYR A 487 -11.60 -0.01 -13.05
C TYR A 487 -12.65 0.94 -12.43
N THR A 488 -13.21 0.61 -11.27
CA THR A 488 -14.13 1.51 -10.56
C THR A 488 -13.42 2.78 -10.07
N GLY A 489 -14.05 3.95 -10.25
CA GLY A 489 -13.55 5.25 -9.77
C GLY A 489 -12.46 5.92 -10.61
N LEU A 490 -11.99 5.33 -11.73
CA LEU A 490 -10.94 5.94 -12.57
C LEU A 490 -11.35 7.28 -13.22
N LYS A 491 -12.63 7.44 -13.58
CA LYS A 491 -13.14 8.67 -14.17
C LYS A 491 -13.05 9.87 -13.22
N GLY A 492 -13.11 9.64 -11.91
CA GLY A 492 -12.82 10.67 -10.92
C GLY A 492 -11.41 11.28 -11.06
N TYR A 493 -10.44 10.53 -11.58
CA TYR A 493 -9.09 11.02 -11.87
C TYR A 493 -8.95 11.63 -13.28
N GLY A 494 -10.06 11.78 -14.01
CA GLY A 494 -10.06 12.21 -15.41
C GLY A 494 -9.51 11.16 -16.37
N LEU A 495 -9.66 9.87 -16.04
CA LEU A 495 -9.22 8.72 -16.83
C LEU A 495 -10.41 7.86 -17.24
N SER A 496 -10.53 7.55 -18.53
CA SER A 496 -11.59 6.66 -19.05
C SER A 496 -11.00 5.40 -19.67
N VAL A 497 -11.62 4.25 -19.39
CA VAL A 497 -11.25 2.96 -19.98
C VAL A 497 -12.13 2.72 -21.21
N LEU A 498 -11.52 2.64 -22.39
CA LEU A 498 -12.22 2.38 -23.67
C LEU A 498 -12.55 0.90 -23.87
N GLY A 499 -11.83 0.03 -23.17
CA GLY A 499 -12.03 -1.40 -23.22
C GLY A 499 -10.90 -2.17 -22.54
N ARG A 500 -11.13 -3.46 -22.37
CA ARG A 500 -10.18 -4.35 -21.68
C ARG A 500 -9.37 -5.15 -22.69
N VAL A 501 -8.08 -5.30 -22.42
CA VAL A 501 -7.19 -6.21 -23.15
C VAL A 501 -6.78 -7.33 -22.18
N PRO A 502 -7.16 -8.60 -22.42
CA PRO A 502 -6.81 -9.69 -21.54
C PRO A 502 -5.30 -10.01 -21.60
N LEU A 503 -4.78 -10.55 -20.50
CA LEU A 503 -3.42 -11.06 -20.39
C LEU A 503 -3.49 -12.55 -20.06
N LEU A 504 -3.56 -13.39 -21.10
CA LEU A 504 -3.69 -14.83 -20.94
C LEU A 504 -2.30 -15.47 -20.86
N THR A 505 -1.95 -15.98 -19.68
CA THR A 505 -0.76 -16.80 -19.46
C THR A 505 -1.17 -18.28 -19.34
N PRO A 506 -0.34 -19.24 -19.76
CA PRO A 506 -0.65 -20.66 -19.61
C PRO A 506 -0.95 -21.04 -18.15
N ILE A 507 -2.04 -21.80 -17.95
CA ILE A 507 -2.34 -22.43 -16.67
C ILE A 507 -1.48 -23.68 -16.55
N THR A 508 -0.68 -23.77 -15.49
CA THR A 508 0.15 -24.94 -15.15
C THR A 508 -0.48 -25.70 -13.99
N ASN A 509 0.03 -26.89 -13.69
CA ASN A 509 -0.45 -27.66 -12.54
C ASN A 509 -0.21 -26.93 -11.22
N GLU A 510 0.88 -26.16 -11.13
CA GLU A 510 1.30 -25.42 -9.95
C GLU A 510 0.46 -24.16 -9.69
N ASN A 511 -0.09 -23.51 -10.73
CA ASN A 511 -0.91 -22.29 -10.58
C ASN A 511 -2.41 -22.53 -10.68
N ARG A 512 -2.86 -23.72 -11.13
CA ARG A 512 -4.29 -24.02 -11.39
C ARG A 512 -5.20 -23.60 -10.24
N ARG A 513 -4.90 -24.07 -9.02
CA ARG A 513 -5.71 -23.79 -7.82
C ARG A 513 -5.81 -22.29 -7.55
N TYR A 514 -4.69 -21.57 -7.67
CA TYR A 514 -4.65 -20.12 -7.46
C TYR A 514 -5.46 -19.35 -8.52
N MET A 515 -5.40 -19.78 -9.78
CA MET A 515 -6.15 -19.19 -10.89
C MET A 515 -7.65 -19.45 -10.76
N GLU A 516 -8.04 -20.65 -10.33
CA GLU A 516 -9.43 -21.00 -10.02
C GLU A 516 -9.99 -20.17 -8.87
N THR A 517 -9.24 -19.95 -7.79
CA THR A 517 -9.66 -19.06 -6.69
C THR A 517 -9.88 -17.63 -7.20
N LYS A 518 -8.97 -17.10 -8.03
CA LYS A 518 -9.16 -15.77 -8.64
C LYS A 518 -10.43 -15.68 -9.50
N ARG A 519 -10.74 -16.74 -10.25
CA ARG A 519 -11.93 -16.80 -11.11
C ARG A 519 -13.21 -16.85 -10.26
N LEU A 520 -13.29 -17.82 -9.35
CA LEU A 520 -14.50 -18.12 -8.60
C LEU A 520 -14.81 -17.10 -7.49
N LYS A 521 -13.79 -16.63 -6.78
CA LYS A 521 -13.97 -15.77 -5.60
C LYS A 521 -13.65 -14.29 -5.83
N MET A 522 -12.97 -13.94 -6.93
CA MET A 522 -12.46 -12.58 -7.15
C MET A 522 -12.85 -11.99 -8.52
N GLY A 523 -13.76 -12.66 -9.24
CA GLY A 523 -14.34 -12.16 -10.50
C GLY A 523 -13.38 -12.09 -11.68
N HIS A 524 -12.20 -12.73 -11.62
CA HIS A 524 -11.29 -12.73 -12.76
C HIS A 524 -11.89 -13.52 -13.94
N ILE A 525 -11.83 -12.95 -15.14
CA ILE A 525 -12.30 -13.59 -16.37
C ILE A 525 -11.10 -14.14 -17.13
N TYR A 526 -11.15 -15.43 -17.43
CA TYR A 526 -10.23 -16.12 -18.33
C TYR A 526 -11.10 -16.78 -19.40
N GLU A 527 -10.79 -16.62 -20.69
CA GLU A 527 -11.49 -17.40 -21.72
C GLU A 527 -11.11 -18.87 -21.58
N ASP A 528 -12.10 -19.76 -21.74
CA ASP A 528 -11.82 -21.19 -21.83
C ASP A 528 -10.94 -21.44 -23.06
N PRO A 529 -9.89 -22.29 -22.96
CA PRO A 529 -9.14 -22.67 -24.15
C PRO A 529 -10.11 -23.26 -25.18
N PRO A 530 -9.97 -22.93 -26.48
CA PRO A 530 -10.87 -23.45 -27.50
C PRO A 530 -10.85 -24.98 -27.42
N ASN A 531 -12.01 -25.57 -27.12
CA ASN A 531 -12.20 -27.00 -27.01
C ASN A 531 -11.64 -27.69 -28.27
N GLY A 532 -10.52 -28.39 -28.11
CA GLY A 532 -10.07 -29.35 -29.10
C GLY A 532 -11.15 -30.42 -29.22
N HIS A 533 -11.80 -30.47 -30.39
CA HIS A 533 -12.68 -31.57 -30.75
C HIS A 533 -11.95 -32.92 -30.59
N THR A 534 -12.22 -33.63 -29.50
CA THR A 534 -12.04 -35.09 -29.46
C THR A 534 -13.39 -35.72 -29.74
N SER A 535 -13.59 -36.03 -31.02
CA SER A 535 -14.60 -36.98 -31.46
C SER A 535 -14.40 -38.32 -30.75
N GLY A 536 -15.43 -38.75 -30.01
CA GLY A 536 -15.82 -40.12 -29.71
C GLY A 536 -14.75 -41.11 -29.22
N MET A 537 -14.87 -41.53 -27.96
CA MET A 537 -15.01 -42.94 -27.60
C MET A 537 -15.57 -43.03 -26.17
N SER A 538 -16.71 -43.72 -26.07
CA SER A 538 -17.37 -44.15 -24.84
C SER A 538 -16.47 -45.11 -24.06
N ASP A 539 -16.37 -44.94 -22.75
CA ASP A 539 -16.15 -46.06 -21.82
C ASP A 539 -16.92 -45.78 -20.53
N GLU A 540 -17.95 -46.60 -20.31
CA GLU A 540 -18.63 -46.81 -19.04
C GLU A 540 -17.67 -47.56 -18.12
N GLU A 541 -17.46 -47.11 -16.88
CA GLU A 541 -17.13 -48.01 -15.78
C GLU A 541 -17.37 -47.38 -14.39
N GLN A 542 -18.48 -47.84 -13.79
CA GLN A 542 -18.66 -48.24 -12.39
C GLN A 542 -18.20 -47.32 -11.24
N TYR A 543 -19.18 -46.70 -10.57
CA TYR A 543 -19.19 -46.55 -9.11
C TYR A 543 -20.34 -47.38 -8.53
N GLN A 544 -20.01 -48.48 -7.88
CA GLN A 544 -20.91 -49.22 -6.98
C GLN A 544 -20.99 -48.48 -5.65
N GLU A 545 -22.21 -48.10 -5.26
CA GLU A 545 -22.57 -47.70 -3.90
C GLU A 545 -22.49 -48.92 -2.97
N ASP A 546 -21.66 -48.82 -1.94
CA ASP A 546 -21.69 -49.76 -0.82
C ASP A 546 -22.75 -49.30 0.16
N SER A 547 -23.72 -50.18 0.39
CA SER A 547 -24.88 -49.99 1.24
C SER A 547 -24.65 -50.80 2.52
N GLY A 548 -24.77 -50.13 3.67
CA GLY A 548 -24.55 -50.70 4.99
C GLY A 548 -25.52 -50.16 6.03
N SER A 549 -26.75 -50.68 5.98
CA SER A 549 -27.66 -51.00 7.08
C SER A 549 -28.08 -49.96 8.15
N GLU A 550 -29.35 -49.56 8.06
CA GLU A 550 -30.43 -49.65 9.07
C GLU A 550 -30.14 -49.30 10.55
N GLN A 551 -30.86 -48.29 11.08
CA GLN A 551 -32.04 -48.54 11.91
C GLN A 551 -32.93 -47.30 12.10
N ASP A 552 -34.21 -47.57 11.89
CA ASP A 552 -35.42 -46.76 12.05
C ASP A 552 -35.67 -46.34 13.50
N GLN A 553 -36.04 -45.07 13.73
CA GLN A 553 -37.07 -44.70 14.71
C GLN A 553 -37.55 -43.25 14.52
N THR A 554 -38.68 -43.16 13.82
CA THR A 554 -39.80 -42.22 13.98
C THR A 554 -39.84 -41.33 15.24
N LEU A 555 -40.10 -40.02 15.05
CA LEU A 555 -41.22 -39.24 15.65
C LEU A 555 -41.01 -37.71 15.46
N GLU A 556 -41.80 -37.12 14.57
CA GLU A 556 -42.25 -35.70 14.64
C GLU A 556 -43.55 -35.63 15.49
N PRO A 557 -44.13 -34.46 15.84
CA PRO A 557 -43.60 -33.08 15.89
C PRO A 557 -43.99 -32.31 17.18
N GLN A 558 -43.30 -31.19 17.46
CA GLN A 558 -43.89 -29.92 17.92
C GLN A 558 -42.90 -28.77 17.80
#